data_AF-A0A8T4TFY6-F1
#
_entry.id   AF-A0A8T4TFY6-F1
#
_cell.length_a   1.000
_cell.length_b   1.000
_cell.length_c   1.000
_cell.angle_alpha   90.00
_cell.angle_beta   90.00
_cell.angle_gamma   90.00
#
_symmetry.space_group_name_H-M   'P 1'
#
loop_
_entity.id
_entity.type
_entity.pdbx_description
1 polymer ?
#
loop_
_entity_poly.entity_id
_entity_poly.type
_entity_poly.pdbx_seq_one_letter_code
_entity_poly.pdbx_strand_id
1 'polypeptide(L)'
;MKKVIESRLKKKYLVQKPIFFGLIGSLILLSLYFLVLILANSPQHAIQEFARMWYWILFLVIGFGIQIGLYTYIRSYIKLKSILGIKGNIAATGSVSTASMLACCAHHLSDILPIIGLSAAAIFFNKYQILFIIIGLLSNIMGIVYMLRIIQKHNLYEEDGLTKKLMTANFQTIFYYTLSLSVIIFIIALLIIRRN
;
A
#
# COMPACT_ATOMS: atom_id res chain seq x y z
N MET A 1 24.48 -21.52 -20.26
CA MET A 1 24.51 -21.43 -18.77
C MET A 1 24.16 -20.04 -18.23
N LYS A 2 24.85 -18.95 -18.64
CA LYS A 2 24.61 -17.57 -18.15
C LYS A 2 23.15 -17.07 -18.28
N LYS A 3 22.51 -17.26 -19.44
CA LYS A 3 21.09 -16.90 -19.67
C LYS A 3 20.10 -17.61 -18.73
N VAL A 4 20.38 -18.87 -18.37
CA VAL A 4 19.53 -19.68 -17.47
C VAL A 4 19.66 -19.19 -16.02
N ILE A 5 20.85 -18.76 -15.61
CA ILE A 5 21.08 -18.18 -14.29
C ILE A 5 20.38 -16.82 -14.19
N GLU A 6 20.50 -16.00 -15.22
CA GLU A 6 19.85 -14.68 -15.29
C GLU A 6 18.32 -14.78 -15.22
N SER A 7 17.71 -15.70 -15.98
CA SER A 7 16.26 -15.89 -15.95
C SER A 7 15.76 -16.37 -14.59
N ARG A 8 16.51 -17.26 -13.92
CA ARG A 8 16.20 -17.71 -12.54
C ARG A 8 16.31 -16.56 -11.54
N LEU A 9 17.33 -15.71 -11.66
CA LEU A 9 17.50 -14.53 -10.80
C LEU A 9 16.37 -13.52 -11.02
N LYS A 10 16.03 -13.21 -12.28
CA LYS A 10 14.88 -12.34 -12.62
C LYS A 10 13.60 -12.86 -11.98
N LYS A 11 13.26 -14.15 -12.16
CA LYS A 11 12.07 -14.75 -11.55
C LYS A 11 12.07 -14.66 -10.02
N LYS A 12 13.21 -14.94 -9.38
CA LYS A 12 13.34 -14.88 -7.91
C LYS A 12 13.17 -13.47 -7.36
N TYR A 13 13.86 -12.49 -7.95
CA TYR A 13 13.89 -11.11 -7.44
C TYR A 13 12.71 -10.25 -7.90
N LEU A 14 12.18 -10.48 -9.10
CA LEU A 14 11.15 -9.63 -9.70
C LEU A 14 9.73 -10.21 -9.58
N VAL A 15 9.58 -11.50 -9.26
CA VAL A 15 8.26 -12.13 -9.14
C VAL A 15 8.07 -12.75 -7.77
N GLN A 16 8.89 -13.74 -7.42
CA GLN A 16 8.68 -14.52 -6.18
C GLN A 16 8.83 -13.65 -4.94
N LYS A 17 9.91 -12.87 -4.85
CA LYS A 17 10.18 -12.03 -3.68
C LYS A 17 9.13 -10.93 -3.49
N PRO A 18 8.73 -10.14 -4.51
CA PRO A 18 7.64 -9.19 -4.41
C PRO A 18 6.31 -9.80 -3.95
N ILE A 19 5.92 -10.93 -4.53
CA ILE A 19 4.68 -11.64 -4.14
C ILE A 19 4.76 -12.10 -2.68
N PHE A 20 5.89 -12.71 -2.29
CA PHE A 20 6.08 -13.21 -0.93
C PHE A 20 5.99 -12.10 0.11
N PHE A 21 6.72 -10.99 -0.07
CA PHE A 21 6.66 -9.86 0.85
C PHE A 21 5.31 -9.17 0.83
N GLY A 22 4.64 -9.08 -0.33
CA GLY A 22 3.28 -8.55 -0.44
C GLY A 22 2.29 -9.36 0.39
N LEU A 23 2.32 -10.70 0.27
CA LEU A 23 1.47 -11.61 1.05
C LEU A 23 1.75 -11.51 2.55
N ILE A 24 3.03 -11.46 2.94
CA ILE A 24 3.41 -11.26 4.35
C ILE A 24 2.88 -9.91 4.85
N GLY A 25 3.02 -8.84 4.06
CA GLY A 25 2.51 -7.52 4.42
C GLY A 25 1.00 -7.51 4.63
N SER A 26 0.25 -8.16 3.74
CA SER A 26 -1.20 -8.33 3.90
C SER A 26 -1.57 -9.12 5.15
N LEU A 27 -0.88 -10.24 5.42
CA LEU A 27 -1.12 -11.05 6.62
C LEU A 27 -0.81 -10.28 7.90
N ILE A 28 0.33 -9.58 7.95
CA ILE A 28 0.70 -8.74 9.10
C ILE A 28 -0.37 -7.66 9.34
N LEU A 29 -0.80 -6.95 8.29
CA LEU A 29 -1.82 -5.91 8.45
C LEU A 29 -3.15 -6.49 8.96
N LEU A 30 -3.58 -7.63 8.42
CA LEU A 30 -4.81 -8.29 8.85
C LEU A 30 -4.70 -8.80 10.30
N SER A 31 -3.56 -9.38 10.67
CA SER A 31 -3.30 -9.81 12.05
C SER A 31 -3.27 -8.63 13.02
N LEU A 32 -2.65 -7.51 12.64
CA LEU A 32 -2.66 -6.29 13.45
C LEU A 32 -4.07 -5.73 13.63
N TYR A 33 -4.88 -5.71 12.57
CA TYR A 33 -6.29 -5.33 12.66
C TYR A 33 -7.04 -6.18 13.71
N PHE A 34 -6.97 -7.52 13.61
CA PHE A 34 -7.63 -8.39 14.58
C PHE A 34 -7.07 -8.23 16.00
N LEU A 35 -5.74 -8.12 16.13
CA LEU A 35 -5.08 -7.93 17.42
C LEU A 35 -5.60 -6.66 18.13
N VAL A 36 -5.64 -5.53 17.42
CA VAL A 36 -6.13 -4.25 17.96
C VAL A 36 -7.61 -4.38 18.37
N LEU A 37 -8.46 -4.96 17.52
CA LEU A 37 -9.89 -5.11 17.83
C LEU A 37 -10.14 -6.04 19.02
N ILE A 38 -9.38 -7.14 19.13
CA ILE A 38 -9.48 -8.09 20.24
C ILE A 38 -9.06 -7.42 21.55
N LEU A 39 -7.94 -6.67 21.54
CA LEU A 39 -7.44 -5.98 22.73
C LEU A 39 -8.34 -4.84 23.18
N ALA A 40 -8.95 -4.11 22.23
CA ALA A 40 -9.78 -2.95 22.53
C ALA A 40 -11.20 -3.33 22.99
N ASN A 41 -11.75 -4.45 22.52
CA ASN A 41 -13.12 -4.84 22.79
C ASN A 41 -13.21 -6.29 23.26
N SER A 42 -13.31 -7.24 22.32
CA SER A 42 -13.36 -8.68 22.59
C SER A 42 -13.20 -9.49 21.29
N PRO A 43 -12.85 -10.79 21.36
CA PRO A 43 -12.79 -11.65 20.18
C PRO A 43 -14.10 -11.75 19.40
N GLN A 44 -15.23 -11.86 20.09
CA GLN A 44 -16.55 -11.94 19.46
C GLN A 44 -16.88 -10.65 18.70
N HIS A 45 -16.57 -9.49 19.32
CA HIS A 45 -16.75 -8.20 18.67
C HIS A 45 -15.87 -8.05 17.43
N ALA A 46 -14.61 -8.51 17.48
CA ALA A 46 -13.69 -8.45 16.35
C ALA A 46 -14.20 -9.21 15.12
N ILE A 47 -14.79 -10.40 15.32
CA ILE A 47 -15.37 -11.21 14.25
C ILE A 47 -16.62 -10.53 13.66
N GLN A 48 -17.49 -9.99 14.52
CA GLN A 48 -18.71 -9.29 14.08
C GLN A 48 -18.40 -8.02 13.29
N GLU A 49 -17.45 -7.20 13.76
CA GLU A 49 -17.01 -6.01 13.03
C GLU A 49 -16.32 -6.36 11.71
N PHE A 50 -15.47 -7.40 11.70
CA PHE A 50 -14.89 -7.89 10.46
C PHE A 50 -15.98 -8.32 9.48
N ALA A 51 -16.96 -9.13 9.90
CA ALA A 51 -18.06 -9.58 9.04
C ALA A 51 -18.93 -8.43 8.51
N ARG A 52 -19.05 -7.33 9.27
CA ARG A 52 -19.77 -6.12 8.85
C ARG A 52 -18.99 -5.32 7.80
N MET A 53 -17.67 -5.20 7.98
CA MET A 53 -16.82 -4.31 7.17
C MET A 53 -15.86 -5.05 6.23
N TRP A 54 -16.04 -6.34 6.01
CA TRP A 54 -15.06 -7.20 5.36
C TRP A 54 -14.61 -6.67 4.00
N TYR A 55 -15.53 -6.10 3.21
CA TYR A 55 -15.20 -5.52 1.90
C TYR A 55 -14.14 -4.42 2.02
N TRP A 56 -14.32 -3.46 2.93
CA TRP A 56 -13.38 -2.36 3.15
C TRP A 56 -12.03 -2.85 3.63
N ILE A 57 -12.04 -3.82 4.55
CA ILE A 57 -10.82 -4.40 5.12
C ILE A 57 -10.05 -5.17 4.05
N LEU A 58 -10.73 -5.96 3.22
CA LEU A 58 -10.08 -6.68 2.13
C LEU A 58 -9.47 -5.72 1.10
N PHE A 59 -10.16 -4.64 0.73
CA PHE A 59 -9.59 -3.64 -0.19
C PHE A 59 -8.30 -3.02 0.38
N LEU A 60 -8.30 -2.67 1.68
CA LEU A 60 -7.10 -2.15 2.34
C LEU A 60 -5.98 -3.17 2.41
N VAL A 61 -6.29 -4.43 2.80
CA VAL A 61 -5.30 -5.51 2.95
C VAL A 61 -4.69 -5.91 1.62
N ILE A 62 -5.50 -6.03 0.57
CA ILE A 62 -5.04 -6.33 -0.79
C ILE A 62 -4.20 -5.17 -1.30
N GLY A 63 -4.69 -3.94 -1.18
CA GLY A 63 -3.98 -2.76 -1.64
C GLY A 63 -2.64 -2.57 -0.94
N PHE A 64 -2.58 -2.79 0.38
CA PHE A 64 -1.34 -2.74 1.16
C PHE A 64 -0.35 -3.83 0.72
N GLY A 65 -0.83 -5.05 0.48
CA GLY A 65 0.00 -6.12 -0.08
C GLY A 65 0.59 -5.77 -1.44
N ILE A 66 -0.21 -5.15 -2.32
CA ILE A 66 0.25 -4.63 -3.61
C ILE A 66 1.34 -3.58 -3.41
N GLN A 67 1.17 -2.63 -2.49
CA GLN A 67 2.19 -1.61 -2.20
C GLN A 67 3.51 -2.23 -1.71
N ILE A 68 3.45 -3.15 -0.74
CA ILE A 68 4.64 -3.85 -0.24
C ILE A 68 5.30 -4.65 -1.36
N GLY A 69 4.51 -5.30 -2.21
CA GLY A 69 4.99 -6.01 -3.40
C GLY A 69 5.70 -5.10 -4.38
N LEU A 70 5.09 -3.98 -4.78
CA LEU A 70 5.67 -2.99 -5.70
C LEU A 70 6.94 -2.35 -5.12
N TYR A 71 6.95 -2.02 -3.83
CA TYR A 71 8.15 -1.53 -3.15
C TYR A 71 9.28 -2.57 -3.20
N THR A 72 8.97 -3.82 -2.86
CA THR A 72 9.92 -4.93 -2.91
C THR A 72 10.43 -5.17 -4.33
N TYR A 73 9.57 -5.03 -5.33
CA TYR A 73 9.91 -5.12 -6.75
C TYR A 73 10.93 -4.05 -7.13
N ILE A 74 10.64 -2.77 -6.86
CA ILE A 74 11.56 -1.65 -7.16
C ILE A 74 12.94 -1.88 -6.52
N ARG A 75 12.97 -2.23 -5.22
CA ARG A 75 14.23 -2.48 -4.50
C ARG A 75 14.98 -3.68 -5.05
N SER A 76 14.26 -4.74 -5.41
CA SER A 76 14.85 -5.97 -5.95
C SER A 76 15.36 -5.78 -7.38
N TYR A 77 14.70 -4.94 -8.17
CA TYR A 77 15.12 -4.60 -9.54
C TYR A 77 16.44 -3.83 -9.54
N ILE A 78 16.57 -2.81 -8.67
CA ILE A 78 17.82 -2.05 -8.50
C ILE A 78 18.95 -2.99 -8.04
N LYS A 79 18.68 -3.86 -7.05
CA LYS A 79 19.67 -4.84 -6.58
C LYS A 79 20.07 -5.83 -7.68
N LEU A 80 19.12 -6.27 -8.50
CA LEU A 80 19.38 -7.19 -9.59
C LEU A 80 20.25 -6.55 -10.68
N LYS A 81 20.00 -5.31 -11.08
CA LYS A 81 20.87 -4.57 -12.02
C LYS A 81 22.31 -4.47 -11.51
N SER A 82 22.48 -4.21 -10.22
CA SER A 82 23.80 -4.20 -9.58
C SER A 82 24.49 -5.57 -9.62
N ILE A 83 23.79 -6.67 -9.29
CA ILE A 83 24.34 -8.04 -9.33
C ILE A 83 24.75 -8.44 -10.76
N LEU A 84 23.97 -8.02 -11.76
CA LEU A 84 24.23 -8.34 -13.17
C LEU A 84 25.30 -7.44 -13.81
N GLY A 85 25.87 -6.49 -13.06
CA GLY A 85 26.91 -5.58 -13.56
C GLY A 85 26.40 -4.57 -14.61
N ILE A 86 25.08 -4.37 -14.71
CA ILE A 86 24.48 -3.43 -15.65
C ILE A 86 24.65 -2.03 -15.05
N LYS A 87 25.65 -1.28 -15.54
CA LYS A 87 25.87 0.12 -15.18
C LYS A 87 24.73 0.96 -15.76
N GLY A 88 23.80 1.37 -14.90
CA GLY A 88 22.79 2.36 -15.21
C GLY A 88 22.80 3.43 -14.14
N ASN A 89 22.81 4.70 -14.54
CA ASN A 89 22.60 5.85 -13.65
C ASN A 89 21.17 5.81 -13.12
N ILE A 90 20.91 4.93 -12.15
CA ILE A 90 19.77 5.07 -11.27
C ILE A 90 20.34 5.78 -10.06
N ALA A 91 20.53 7.10 -10.20
CA ALA A 91 20.57 7.96 -9.02
C ALA A 91 19.35 7.58 -8.18
N ALA A 92 19.54 7.41 -6.88
CA ALA A 92 18.51 7.08 -5.92
C ALA A 92 17.49 8.23 -5.82
N THR A 93 16.74 8.51 -6.89
CA THR A 93 15.71 9.52 -6.91
C THR A 93 14.51 8.94 -6.20
N GLY A 94 14.37 9.34 -4.95
CA GLY A 94 13.18 9.10 -4.17
C GLY A 94 13.22 7.75 -3.48
N SER A 95 13.92 7.73 -2.36
CA SER A 95 13.25 7.41 -1.09
C SER A 95 11.75 7.72 -1.18
N VAL A 96 10.92 6.75 -1.61
CA VAL A 96 9.69 6.51 -0.85
C VAL A 96 10.23 6.10 0.49
N SER A 97 10.47 7.10 1.34
CA SER A 97 11.18 6.88 2.58
C SER A 97 10.41 5.79 3.30
N THR A 98 11.10 4.81 3.87
CA THR A 98 10.48 3.94 4.87
C THR A 98 9.72 4.82 5.87
N ALA A 99 10.17 6.05 6.14
CA ALA A 99 9.45 7.04 6.93
C ALA A 99 8.14 7.58 6.29
N SER A 100 8.04 7.73 4.97
CA SER A 100 6.78 8.11 4.29
C SER A 100 5.77 6.97 4.31
N MET A 101 6.25 5.73 4.13
CA MET A 101 5.42 4.54 4.27
C MET A 101 5.01 4.33 5.73
N LEU A 102 5.96 4.46 6.67
CA LEU A 102 5.70 4.42 8.11
C LEU A 102 4.79 5.57 8.53
N ALA A 103 4.87 6.77 7.96
CA ALA A 103 3.95 7.87 8.25
C ALA A 103 2.52 7.56 7.76
N CYS A 104 2.38 7.00 6.54
CA CYS A 104 1.13 6.46 6.02
C CYS A 104 0.64 5.22 6.80
N CYS A 105 1.51 4.48 7.50
CA CYS A 105 1.11 3.37 8.36
C CYS A 105 0.85 3.84 9.80
N ALA A 106 1.53 4.90 10.25
CA ALA A 106 1.43 5.46 11.58
C ALA A 106 0.16 6.28 11.76
N HIS A 107 -0.54 6.65 10.68
CA HIS A 107 -1.93 7.08 10.83
C HIS A 107 -2.83 5.95 11.33
N HIS A 108 -2.48 4.67 11.14
CA HIS A 108 -3.19 3.55 11.80
C HIS A 108 -2.70 3.34 13.23
N LEU A 109 -1.58 3.95 13.62
CA LEU A 109 -1.19 4.04 15.03
C LEU A 109 -2.15 4.94 15.82
N SER A 110 -2.97 5.76 15.14
CA SER A 110 -4.08 6.41 15.83
C SER A 110 -5.13 5.42 16.34
N ASP A 111 -5.20 4.22 15.77
CA ASP A 111 -6.05 3.12 16.24
C ASP A 111 -5.49 2.47 17.52
N ILE A 112 -4.31 2.89 18.01
CA ILE A 112 -3.69 2.49 19.30
C ILE A 112 -3.97 3.51 20.42
N LEU A 113 -4.51 4.70 20.10
CA LEU A 113 -5.01 5.62 21.13
C LEU A 113 -6.12 5.06 22.06
N PRO A 114 -6.86 3.96 21.76
CA PRO A 114 -7.83 3.40 22.71
C PRO A 114 -7.23 2.89 24.03
N ILE A 115 -5.90 2.86 24.19
CA ILE A 115 -5.26 2.44 25.44
C ILE A 115 -5.15 3.60 26.45
N ILE A 116 -5.29 4.87 26.03
CA ILE A 116 -5.01 6.02 26.92
C ILE A 116 -6.18 7.03 27.06
N GLY A 117 -7.38 6.74 26.53
CA GLY A 117 -8.52 7.69 26.65
C GLY A 117 -9.89 7.08 26.40
N LEU A 118 -10.51 6.53 27.46
CA LEU A 118 -11.80 5.86 27.47
C LEU A 118 -12.98 6.77 27.06
N SER A 119 -13.95 6.20 26.33
CA SER A 119 -15.27 6.75 25.97
C SER A 119 -15.32 7.87 24.91
N ALA A 120 -14.65 9.01 25.09
CA ALA A 120 -14.75 10.12 24.12
C ALA A 120 -14.02 9.81 22.80
N ALA A 121 -12.87 9.15 22.87
CA ALA A 121 -12.16 8.68 21.70
C ALA A 121 -12.96 7.58 20.97
N ALA A 122 -13.60 6.67 21.70
CA ALA A 122 -14.44 5.62 21.08
C ALA A 122 -15.66 6.20 20.33
N ILE A 123 -16.31 7.23 20.89
CA ILE A 123 -17.42 7.94 20.22
C ILE A 123 -16.90 8.73 19.00
N PHE A 124 -15.77 9.41 19.14
CA PHE A 124 -15.10 10.11 18.03
C PHE A 124 -14.72 9.13 16.91
N PHE A 125 -14.10 8.00 17.25
CA PHE A 125 -13.71 6.97 16.29
C PHE A 125 -14.93 6.37 15.59
N ASN A 126 -16.00 6.03 16.30
CA ASN A 126 -17.24 5.59 15.66
C ASN A 126 -17.83 6.65 14.71
N LYS A 127 -17.79 7.95 15.09
CA LYS A 127 -18.31 9.03 14.24
C LYS A 127 -17.46 9.23 12.96
N TYR A 128 -16.14 9.08 13.06
CA TYR A 128 -15.20 9.35 11.95
C TYR A 128 -14.61 8.09 11.29
N GLN A 129 -15.03 6.89 11.70
CA GLN A 129 -14.50 5.61 11.21
C GLN A 129 -14.52 5.52 9.68
N ILE A 130 -15.66 5.88 9.07
CA ILE A 130 -15.82 5.89 7.61
C ILE A 130 -14.84 6.87 6.96
N LEU A 131 -14.59 8.03 7.57
CA LEU A 131 -13.64 9.01 7.07
C LEU A 131 -12.22 8.44 7.06
N PHE A 132 -11.80 7.80 8.15
CA PHE A 132 -10.49 7.15 8.23
C PHE A 132 -10.33 6.04 7.20
N ILE A 133 -11.37 5.22 6.98
CA ILE A 133 -11.36 4.17 5.95
C ILE A 133 -11.22 4.78 4.55
N ILE A 134 -11.97 5.85 4.25
CA ILE A 134 -11.88 6.53 2.95
C ILE A 134 -10.48 7.10 2.74
N ILE A 135 -9.93 7.82 3.72
CA ILE A 135 -8.57 8.36 3.64
C ILE A 135 -7.55 7.23 3.44
N GLY A 136 -7.66 6.16 4.21
CA GLY A 136 -6.80 4.99 4.10
C GLY A 136 -6.85 4.36 2.70
N LEU A 137 -8.05 4.20 2.13
CA LEU A 137 -8.23 3.63 0.80
C LEU A 137 -7.70 4.55 -0.31
N LEU A 138 -7.97 5.86 -0.23
CA LEU A 138 -7.46 6.84 -1.20
C LEU A 138 -5.94 6.92 -1.15
N SER A 139 -5.35 6.96 0.06
CA SER A 139 -3.91 6.87 0.26
C SER A 139 -3.34 5.56 -0.32
N ASN A 140 -4.08 4.47 -0.17
CA ASN A 140 -3.67 3.19 -0.71
C ASN A 140 -3.57 3.20 -2.25
N ILE A 141 -4.62 3.67 -2.91
CA ILE A 141 -4.68 3.82 -4.37
C ILE A 141 -3.58 4.77 -4.84
N MET A 142 -3.41 5.91 -4.17
CA MET A 142 -2.37 6.88 -4.47
C MET A 142 -0.97 6.26 -4.41
N GLY A 143 -0.67 5.51 -3.33
CA GLY A 143 0.63 4.87 -3.16
C GLY A 143 0.93 3.85 -4.27
N ILE A 144 -0.06 3.05 -4.67
CA ILE A 144 0.09 2.10 -5.77
C ILE A 144 0.40 2.83 -7.09
N VAL A 145 -0.41 3.84 -7.44
CA VAL A 145 -0.24 4.61 -8.67
C VAL A 145 1.10 5.34 -8.69
N TYR A 146 1.53 5.88 -7.55
CA TYR A 146 2.83 6.54 -7.41
C TYR A 146 4.00 5.58 -7.61
N MET A 147 3.95 4.37 -7.05
CA MET A 147 5.00 3.36 -7.27
C MET A 147 5.05 2.90 -8.73
N LEU A 148 3.89 2.73 -9.39
CA LEU A 148 3.82 2.43 -10.82
C LEU A 148 4.41 3.56 -11.67
N ARG A 149 4.14 4.83 -11.31
CA ARG A 149 4.77 6.00 -11.92
C ARG A 149 6.29 6.00 -11.76
N ILE A 150 6.82 5.62 -10.60
CA ILE A 150 8.27 5.47 -10.38
C ILE A 150 8.83 4.39 -11.31
N ILE A 151 8.18 3.22 -11.38
CA ILE A 151 8.60 2.11 -12.24
C ILE A 151 8.67 2.56 -13.70
N GLN A 152 7.64 3.27 -14.18
CA GLN A 152 7.60 3.79 -15.55
C GLN A 152 8.67 4.87 -15.79
N LYS A 153 8.74 5.89 -14.92
CA LYS A 153 9.67 7.02 -15.07
C LYS A 153 11.14 6.60 -15.09
N HIS A 154 11.47 5.54 -14.36
CA HIS A 154 12.85 5.03 -14.24
C HIS A 154 13.11 3.77 -15.07
N ASN A 155 12.18 3.38 -15.95
CA ASN A 155 12.28 2.17 -16.78
C ASN A 155 12.70 0.93 -15.97
N LEU A 156 12.04 0.73 -14.83
CA LEU A 156 12.30 -0.38 -13.90
C LEU A 156 11.45 -1.61 -14.25
N TYR A 157 11.30 -1.92 -15.53
CA TYR A 157 10.50 -3.04 -16.00
C TYR A 157 11.22 -3.74 -17.15
N GLU A 158 10.85 -4.99 -17.41
CA GLU A 158 11.44 -5.74 -18.52
C GLU A 158 10.74 -5.37 -19.84
N GLU A 159 11.48 -5.42 -20.95
CA GLU A 159 10.98 -5.08 -22.28
C GLU A 159 10.04 -6.13 -22.90
N ASP A 160 9.69 -7.16 -22.13
CA ASP A 160 8.82 -8.26 -22.50
C ASP A 160 7.81 -8.61 -21.39
N GLY A 161 6.70 -9.23 -21.81
CA GLY A 161 5.68 -9.77 -20.90
C GLY A 161 4.70 -8.75 -20.29
N LEU A 162 4.10 -9.15 -19.16
CA LEU A 162 3.01 -8.42 -18.49
C LEU A 162 3.44 -7.02 -18.01
N THR A 163 4.70 -6.89 -17.56
CA THR A 163 5.20 -5.62 -17.02
C THR A 163 5.24 -4.53 -18.09
N LYS A 164 5.70 -4.84 -19.30
CA LYS A 164 5.63 -3.92 -20.44
C LYS A 164 4.19 -3.54 -20.79
N LYS A 165 3.26 -4.51 -20.84
CA LYS A 165 1.85 -4.23 -21.13
C LYS A 165 1.23 -3.28 -20.10
N LEU A 166 1.60 -3.41 -18.83
CA LEU A 166 1.16 -2.50 -17.77
C LEU A 166 1.77 -1.09 -17.94
N MET A 167 3.03 -1.02 -18.37
CA MET A 167 3.80 0.24 -18.51
C MET A 167 3.51 1.01 -19.80
N THR A 168 2.59 0.56 -20.65
CA THR A 168 2.06 1.36 -21.77
C THR A 168 1.12 2.46 -21.31
N ALA A 169 0.48 2.30 -20.15
CA ALA A 169 -0.40 3.31 -19.56
C ALA A 169 0.41 4.52 -19.06
N ASN A 170 -0.09 5.74 -19.21
CA ASN A 170 0.59 6.93 -18.72
C ASN A 170 0.34 7.15 -17.22
N PHE A 171 1.21 6.58 -16.37
CA PHE A 171 1.07 6.68 -14.91
C PHE A 171 1.32 8.09 -14.37
N GLN A 172 2.00 8.95 -15.12
CA GLN A 172 2.13 10.37 -14.77
C GLN A 172 0.77 11.06 -14.82
N THR A 173 0.00 10.84 -15.90
CA THR A 173 -1.34 11.37 -16.07
C THR A 173 -2.33 10.72 -15.10
N ILE A 174 -2.28 9.39 -14.93
CA ILE A 174 -3.13 8.67 -13.97
C ILE A 174 -2.90 9.20 -12.55
N PHE A 175 -1.64 9.44 -12.15
CA PHE A 175 -1.33 10.01 -10.84
C PHE A 175 -2.04 11.35 -10.59
N TYR A 176 -2.04 12.26 -11.56
CA TYR A 176 -2.73 13.55 -11.41
C TYR A 176 -4.26 13.41 -11.35
N TYR A 177 -4.84 12.50 -12.13
CA TYR A 177 -6.27 12.20 -12.03
C TYR A 177 -6.63 11.57 -10.68
N THR A 178 -5.85 10.60 -10.20
CA THR A 178 -6.03 9.97 -8.89
C THR A 178 -5.91 11.00 -7.77
N LEU A 179 -4.95 11.92 -7.84
CA LEU A 179 -4.79 13.02 -6.88
C LEU A 179 -6.00 13.93 -6.86
N SER A 180 -6.42 14.42 -8.03
CA SER A 180 -7.55 15.33 -8.15
C SER A 180 -8.83 14.67 -7.63
N LEU A 181 -9.09 13.43 -8.03
CA LEU A 181 -10.25 12.66 -7.58
C LEU A 181 -10.22 12.40 -6.06
N SER A 182 -9.05 12.07 -5.51
CA SER A 182 -8.89 11.83 -4.07
C SER A 182 -9.17 13.09 -3.24
N VAL A 183 -8.72 14.26 -3.71
CA VAL A 183 -9.02 15.55 -3.07
C VAL A 183 -10.52 15.84 -3.12
N ILE A 184 -11.17 15.62 -4.27
CA ILE A 184 -12.63 15.82 -4.41
C ILE A 184 -13.41 14.90 -3.47
N ILE A 185 -13.10 13.60 -3.46
CA ILE A 185 -13.76 12.61 -2.58
C ILE A 185 -13.56 12.98 -1.11
N PHE A 186 -12.35 13.40 -0.73
CA PHE A 186 -12.07 13.82 0.64
C PHE A 186 -12.89 15.04 1.06
N ILE A 187 -12.98 16.07 0.20
CA ILE A 187 -13.80 17.26 0.46
C ILE A 187 -15.28 16.88 0.59
N ILE A 188 -15.80 16.06 -0.32
CA ILE A 188 -17.20 15.58 -0.27
C ILE A 188 -17.46 14.82 1.02
N ALA A 189 -16.57 13.91 1.42
CA ALA A 189 -16.69 13.15 2.66
C ALA A 189 -16.72 14.07 3.89
N LEU A 190 -15.87 15.10 3.93
CA LEU A 190 -15.88 16.10 5.01
C LEU A 190 -17.19 16.89 5.06
N LEU A 191 -17.73 17.29 3.90
CA LEU A 191 -18.99 18.04 3.84
C LEU A 191 -20.18 17.21 4.31
N ILE A 192 -20.22 15.91 3.95
CA ILE A 192 -21.27 14.99 4.40
C ILE A 192 -21.22 14.82 5.93
N ILE A 193 -20.03 14.61 6.48
CA ILE A 193 -19.86 14.41 7.93
C ILE A 193 -20.15 15.70 8.70
N ARG A 194 -19.81 16.88 8.17
CA ARG A 194 -20.15 18.16 8.79
C ARG A 194 -21.67 18.39 8.86
N ARG A 195 -22.44 17.81 7.93
CA ARG A 195 -23.90 17.97 7.86
C ARG A 195 -24.66 17.05 8.83
N ASN A 196 -24.01 16.00 9.35
CA ASN A 196 -24.57 14.99 10.27
C ASN A 196 -24.05 15.13 11.72
#